data_AF-A0A2P4T5L9-F1
#
_entry.id   AF-A0A2P4T5L9-F1
#
_cell.length_a   1.000
_cell.length_b   1.000
_cell.length_c   1.000
_cell.angle_alpha   90.00
_cell.angle_beta   90.00
_cell.angle_gamma   90.00
#
_symmetry.space_group_name_H-M   'P 1'
#
loop_
_entity.id
_entity.type
_entity.pdbx_description
1 polymer ?
#
loop_
_entity_poly.entity_id
_entity_poly.type
_entity_poly.pdbx_seq_one_letter_code
_entity_poly.pdbx_strand_id
1 'polypeptide(L)'
;LTLTLSCPMDLKNFPMDVQTCTMQLESFGYTMNDLIFEWLSDGPVQVAEGLTLPQFILKEDKELGYCTKHYNTGEHYSVVVAFFFFSSCETGKDG
;
A
#
# COMPACT_ATOMS: atom_id res chain seq x y z
N LEU A 1 -11.65 10.36 -8.17
CA LEU A 1 -11.94 9.34 -7.14
C LEU A 1 -10.96 9.57 -5.99
N THR A 2 -11.41 9.44 -4.74
CA THR A 2 -10.58 9.63 -3.54
C THR A 2 -10.84 8.46 -2.59
N LEU A 3 -9.78 7.93 -1.99
CA LEU A 3 -9.83 6.77 -1.10
C LEU A 3 -9.21 7.11 0.25
N THR A 4 -9.79 6.58 1.32
CA THR A 4 -9.21 6.57 2.66
C THR A 4 -8.90 5.12 3.01
N LEU A 5 -7.63 4.80 3.23
CA LEU A 5 -7.15 3.44 3.49
C LEU A 5 -6.67 3.32 4.93
N SER A 6 -6.82 2.15 5.53
CA SER A 6 -6.25 1.85 6.84
C SER A 6 -4.74 1.59 6.72
N CYS A 7 -3.95 2.19 7.60
CA CYS A 7 -2.53 1.92 7.74
C CYS A 7 -2.18 1.77 9.23
N PRO A 8 -2.15 0.53 9.75
CA PRO A 8 -1.71 0.28 11.11
C PRO A 8 -0.22 0.63 11.25
N MET A 9 0.10 1.60 12.12
CA MET A 9 1.45 2.11 12.28
C MET A 9 2.20 1.42 13.44
N ASP A 10 3.50 1.15 13.26
CA ASP A 10 4.40 0.75 14.35
C ASP A 10 5.20 1.96 14.84
N LEU A 11 4.83 2.49 16.01
CA LEU A 11 5.36 3.75 16.54
C LEU A 11 6.50 3.57 17.55
N LYS A 12 7.10 2.38 17.64
CA LYS A 12 8.19 2.10 18.61
C LYS A 12 9.37 3.07 18.50
N ASN A 13 9.66 3.55 17.29
CA ASN A 13 10.80 4.40 16.99
C ASN A 13 10.42 5.86 16.71
N PHE A 14 9.21 6.29 17.08
CA PHE A 14 8.77 7.66 16.84
C PHE A 14 9.74 8.71 17.45
N PRO A 15 10.11 9.78 16.73
CA PRO A 15 9.63 10.21 15.40
C PRO A 15 10.48 9.72 14.20
N MET A 16 11.41 8.78 14.40
CA MET A 16 12.30 8.22 13.37
C MET A 16 11.82 6.86 12.84
N ASP A 17 10.51 6.65 12.87
CA ASP A 17 9.87 5.42 12.42
C ASP A 17 9.71 5.36 10.90
N VAL A 18 9.61 4.13 10.39
CA VAL A 18 9.24 3.85 9.01
C VAL A 18 7.93 3.08 9.04
N GLN A 19 6.93 3.60 8.35
CA GLN A 19 5.61 3.00 8.26
C GLN A 19 5.44 2.29 6.93
N THR A 20 4.90 1.07 6.99
CA THR A 20 4.51 0.29 5.81
C THR A 20 2.99 0.34 5.69
N CYS A 21 2.50 1.13 4.74
CA CYS A 21 1.07 1.18 4.41
C CYS A 21 0.77 0.31 3.20
N THR A 22 -0.41 -0.30 3.18
CA THR A 22 -0.83 -1.17 2.07
C THR A 22 -2.08 -0.65 1.39
N MET A 23 -2.11 -0.78 0.07
CA MET A 23 -3.32 -0.65 -0.72
C MET A 23 -3.68 -2.04 -1.25
N GLN A 24 -4.90 -2.49 -0.98
CA GLN A 24 -5.41 -3.77 -1.45
C GLN A 24 -6.57 -3.55 -2.42
N LEU A 25 -6.54 -4.22 -3.56
CA LEU A 25 -7.65 -4.28 -4.50
C LEU A 25 -8.12 -5.72 -4.61
N GLU A 26 -9.40 -5.94 -4.37
CA GLU A 26 -10.02 -7.27 -4.27
C GLU A 26 -11.28 -7.36 -5.12
N SER A 27 -11.49 -8.52 -5.73
CA SER A 27 -12.73 -8.85 -6.41
C SER A 27 -13.86 -9.05 -5.38
N PHE A 28 -14.86 -8.18 -5.36
CA PHE A 28 -15.94 -8.27 -4.37
C PHE A 28 -16.90 -9.44 -4.58
N GLY A 29 -17.27 -9.73 -5.85
CA GLY A 29 -18.32 -10.70 -6.18
C GLY A 29 -17.89 -11.85 -7.08
N TYR A 30 -16.62 -11.86 -7.50
CA TYR A 30 -16.07 -12.85 -8.42
C TYR A 30 -14.99 -13.64 -7.73
N THR A 31 -15.05 -14.96 -7.89
CA THR A 31 -14.07 -15.88 -7.34
C THR A 31 -12.84 -15.91 -8.24
N MET A 32 -11.74 -16.51 -7.77
CA MET A 32 -10.54 -16.76 -8.57
C MET A 32 -10.81 -17.63 -9.82
N ASN A 33 -11.94 -18.35 -9.88
CA ASN A 33 -12.32 -19.11 -11.08
C ASN A 33 -12.87 -18.21 -12.19
N ASP A 34 -13.40 -17.04 -11.81
CA ASP A 34 -14.07 -16.10 -12.73
C ASP A 34 -13.20 -14.88 -13.05
N LEU A 35 -12.42 -14.40 -12.06
CA LEU A 35 -11.63 -13.17 -12.17
C LEU A 35 -10.34 -13.27 -11.35
N ILE A 36 -9.22 -12.95 -12.01
CA ILE A 36 -7.89 -12.88 -11.39
C ILE A 36 -7.32 -11.47 -11.63
N PHE A 37 -6.80 -10.85 -10.58
CA PHE A 37 -6.12 -9.56 -10.68
C PHE A 37 -4.62 -9.74 -10.79
N GLU A 38 -4.03 -8.99 -11.73
CA GLU A 38 -2.60 -8.98 -12.00
C GLU A 38 -2.07 -7.56 -12.07
N TRP A 39 -0.85 -7.36 -11.55
CA TRP A 39 -0.13 -6.11 -11.76
C TRP A 39 0.42 -6.09 -13.18
N LEU A 40 0.37 -4.91 -13.81
CA LEU A 40 1.08 -4.70 -15.07
C LEU A 40 2.59 -4.86 -14.86
N SER A 41 3.26 -5.42 -15.84
CA SER A 41 4.73 -5.60 -15.81
C SER A 41 5.48 -4.27 -15.83
N ASP A 42 4.90 -3.25 -16.48
CA ASP A 42 5.49 -1.92 -16.61
C ASP A 42 4.60 -0.85 -15.96
N GLY A 43 5.22 -0.04 -15.10
CA GLY A 43 4.57 1.06 -14.39
C GLY A 43 3.24 0.74 -13.67
N PRO A 44 3.09 -0.39 -12.94
CA PRO A 44 1.81 -0.76 -12.29
C PRO A 44 1.35 0.27 -11.24
N VAL A 45 2.28 1.01 -10.62
CA VAL A 45 1.99 2.07 -9.66
C VAL A 45 2.89 3.28 -9.90
N GLN A 46 2.32 4.35 -10.41
CA GLN A 46 3.01 5.62 -10.68
C GLN A 46 2.69 6.64 -9.59
N VAL A 47 3.68 7.42 -9.21
CA VAL A 47 3.54 8.53 -8.25
C VAL A 47 3.76 9.82 -9.01
N ALA A 48 2.94 10.84 -8.73
CA ALA A 48 3.06 12.13 -9.38
C ALA A 48 4.43 12.78 -9.08
N GLU A 49 5.03 13.37 -10.11
CA GLU A 49 6.27 14.14 -9.96
C GLU A 49 6.06 15.29 -8.97
N GLY A 50 6.99 15.45 -8.04
CA GLY A 50 6.92 16.49 -7.01
C GLY A 50 5.88 16.24 -5.91
N LEU A 51 5.32 15.03 -5.78
CA LEU A 51 4.49 14.67 -4.63
C LEU A 51 5.30 14.83 -3.34
N THR A 52 4.84 15.73 -2.46
CA THR A 52 5.41 15.91 -1.12
C THR A 52 4.33 15.73 -0.07
N LEU A 53 4.72 15.20 1.09
CA LEU A 53 3.86 15.08 2.26
C LEU A 53 4.47 15.92 3.39
N PRO A 54 3.65 16.61 4.20
CA PRO A 54 4.18 17.53 5.21
C PRO A 54 5.03 16.87 6.32
N GLN A 55 4.74 15.62 6.67
CA GLN A 55 5.35 14.94 7.83
C GLN A 55 6.14 13.67 7.45
N PHE A 56 5.94 13.18 6.23
CA PHE A 56 6.49 11.92 5.76
C PHE A 56 7.21 12.11 4.44
N ILE A 57 8.18 11.24 4.18
CA ILE A 57 8.77 11.09 2.86
C ILE A 57 8.33 9.72 2.35
N LEU A 58 7.67 9.70 1.20
CA LEU A 58 7.37 8.46 0.49
C LEU A 58 8.66 7.97 -0.16
N LYS A 59 9.11 6.76 0.22
CA LYS A 59 10.28 6.14 -0.39
C LYS A 59 9.97 5.73 -1.83
N GLU A 60 11.00 5.72 -2.68
CA GLU A 60 10.88 5.30 -4.08
C GLU A 60 10.57 3.81 -4.20
N ASP A 61 11.14 2.99 -3.30
CA ASP A 61 10.88 1.57 -3.22
C ASP A 61 9.39 1.31 -2.94
N LYS A 62 8.80 0.45 -3.77
CA LYS A 62 7.44 -0.06 -3.62
C LYS A 62 7.50 -1.55 -3.87
N GLU A 63 6.79 -2.30 -3.04
CA GLU A 63 6.64 -3.73 -3.27
C GLU A 63 5.23 -4.02 -3.76
N LEU A 64 5.13 -4.98 -4.68
CA LEU A 64 3.86 -5.46 -5.21
C LEU A 64 3.72 -6.91 -4.83
N GLY A 65 2.54 -7.28 -4.36
CA GLY A 65 2.23 -8.61 -3.90
C GLY A 65 0.88 -9.08 -4.38
N TYR A 66 0.67 -10.37 -4.17
CA TYR A 66 -0.57 -11.07 -4.39
C TYR A 66 -1.01 -11.69 -3.07
N CYS A 67 -2.31 -11.66 -2.81
CA CYS A 67 -2.92 -12.31 -1.67
C CYS A 67 -4.17 -13.05 -2.14
N THR A 68 -4.48 -14.16 -1.48
CA THR A 68 -5.76 -14.83 -1.66
C THR A 68 -6.58 -14.64 -0.39
N LYS A 69 -7.82 -14.20 -0.55
CA LYS A 69 -8.75 -14.08 0.57
C LYS A 69 -9.68 -15.29 0.58
N HIS A 70 -9.83 -15.83 1.78
CA HIS A 70 -10.70 -16.96 2.08
C HIS A 70 -11.79 -16.46 3.00
N TYR A 71 -13.03 -16.49 2.54
CA TYR A 71 -14.20 -16.17 3.37
C TYR A 71 -14.89 -17.46 3.83
N ASN A 72 -15.77 -17.32 4.82
CA ASN A 72 -16.53 -18.44 5.40
C ASN A 72 -17.45 -19.16 4.38
N THR A 73 -17.64 -18.60 3.19
CA THR A 73 -18.33 -19.24 2.07
C THR A 73 -17.53 -20.39 1.46
N GLY A 74 -16.23 -20.50 1.76
CA GLY A 74 -15.31 -21.48 1.15
C GLY A 74 -14.72 -21.04 -0.19
N GLU A 75 -15.12 -19.86 -0.67
CA GLU A 75 -14.65 -19.30 -1.94
C GLU A 75 -13.33 -18.53 -1.77
N HIS A 76 -12.53 -18.51 -2.84
CA HIS A 76 -11.23 -17.86 -2.90
C HIS A 76 -11.29 -16.63 -3.82
N TYR A 77 -10.77 -15.50 -3.34
CA TYR A 77 -10.83 -14.23 -4.05
C TYR A 77 -9.42 -13.69 -4.33
N SER A 78 -9.27 -13.09 -5.51
CA SER A 78 -7.99 -12.55 -5.99
C SER A 78 -7.76 -11.16 -5.38
N VAL A 79 -6.59 -10.95 -4.78
CA VAL A 79 -6.20 -9.65 -4.22
C VAL A 79 -4.81 -9.28 -4.69
N VAL A 80 -4.67 -8.06 -5.19
CA VAL A 80 -3.39 -7.43 -5.45
C VAL A 80 -3.09 -6.41 -4.36
N VAL A 81 -1.84 -6.36 -3.90
CA VAL A 81 -1.39 -5.50 -2.81
C VAL A 81 -0.22 -4.65 -3.27
N ALA A 82 -0.27 -3.36 -3.00
CA ALA A 82 0.87 -2.45 -3.14
C ALA A 82 1.31 -1.98 -1.75
N PHE A 83 2.60 -2.10 -1.46
CA PHE A 83 3.24 -1.68 -0.23
C PHE A 83 3.96 -0.35 -0.46
N PHE A 84 3.64 0.63 0.38
CA PHE A 84 4.23 1.96 0.37
C PHE A 84 4.96 2.19 1.69
N PHE A 85 6.20 2.65 1.59
CA PHE A 85 7.04 2.91 2.75
C PHE A 85 7.16 4.41 2.98
N PHE A 86 6.71 4.87 4.14
CA PHE A 86 6.76 6.26 4.56
C PHE A 86 7.77 6.39 5.70
N SER A 87 8.82 7.19 5.51
CA SER A 87 9.71 7.54 6.62
C SER A 87 9.25 8.84 7.25
N SER A 88 9.08 8.83 8.57
CA SER A 88 8.90 10.04 9.37
C SER A 88 10.20 10.85 9.33
N CYS A 89 10.10 12.15 9.05
CA CYS A 89 11.25 13.05 9.07
C CYS A 89 11.41 13.64 10.49
N GLU A 90 12.64 13.68 11.04
CA GLU A 90 12.90 14.54 12.18
C GLU A 90 12.73 16.00 11.71
N THR A 91 11.92 16.79 12.42
CA THR A 91 12.06 18.25 12.40
C THR A 91 13.37 18.60 13.12
N GLY A 92 14.49 18.37 12.44
CA GLY A 92 15.82 18.70 12.90
C GLY A 92 16.26 20.04 12.31
N LYS A 93 15.85 21.13 12.97
CA LYS A 93 16.69 22.32 13.15
C LYS A 93 17.30 22.91 11.86
N ASP A 94 16.46 23.52 11.04
CA ASP A 94 16.92 24.61 10.18
C ASP A 94 17.43 25.71 11.13
N GLY A 95 18.76 25.92 11.12
CA GLY A 95 19.45 26.88 11.99
C GLY A 95 19.11 28.33 11.72
#